data_AF-A0A954F4Q5-F1
#
_entry.id   AF-A0A954F4Q5-F1
#
_cell.length_a   1.000
_cell.length_b   1.000
_cell.length_c   1.000
_cell.angle_alpha   90.00
_cell.angle_beta   90.00
_cell.angle_gamma   90.00
#
_symmetry.space_group_name_H-M   'P 1'
#
loop_
_entity.id
_entity.type
_entity.pdbx_description
1 polymer ?
#
loop_
_entity_poly.entity_id
_entity_poly.type
_entity_poly.pdbx_seq_one_letter_code
_entity_poly.pdbx_strand_id
1 'polypeptide(L)'
;MDLHSDGPKPGGIEFGTSGDEQKLLPQLAFGEWVVFMVLAAVMAGANIYTTLLIGWGDTGSIIAVLAAVALLGLVSKRKPSVHVLNLGQTLVSAGGSVGFAVASYAAVHIVQPDFNPSKPVLIAMFASMGLLGALIGSSVRRYMVKYFFPSGTACAVIQTSVARHLAPGERNRPVWMLKIWGGLAALLTIPTKITTTAGGHAFWEDIKLQIAGIFGNYPAGERPSHDLGVGVDPLYYGIGIVVGPRIGIGMLIGVPASAAIFFGGVIKSVVTQGYVGGKTGEDKAAAAAEAGNDTMLAGASIFAAGAVLSIVLILMTSVLKYFNAEFFYIAGGH
;
A
#
# COMPACT_ATOMS: atom_id res chain seq x y z
N MET A 1 -19.62 -45.04 -8.55
CA MET A 1 -18.87 -44.24 -7.55
C MET A 1 -19.24 -42.80 -7.82
N ASP A 2 -20.32 -42.35 -7.18
CA ASP A 2 -20.76 -40.96 -7.26
C ASP A 2 -19.78 -40.09 -6.50
N LEU A 3 -18.92 -39.39 -7.24
CA LEU A 3 -18.21 -38.22 -6.75
C LEU A 3 -19.23 -37.10 -6.58
N HIS A 4 -20.10 -37.21 -5.58
CA HIS A 4 -20.68 -36.01 -5.00
C HIS A 4 -19.51 -35.21 -4.45
N SER A 5 -19.09 -34.20 -5.21
CA SER A 5 -18.17 -33.20 -4.71
C SER A 5 -18.91 -32.48 -3.58
N ASP A 6 -18.74 -32.96 -2.35
CA ASP A 6 -19.08 -32.21 -1.16
C ASP A 6 -18.49 -30.82 -1.37
N GLY A 7 -19.38 -29.83 -1.51
CA GLY A 7 -18.96 -28.44 -1.69
C GLY A 7 -17.96 -28.03 -0.59
N PRO A 8 -17.19 -26.96 -0.81
CA PRO A 8 -16.17 -26.54 0.14
C PRO A 8 -16.76 -26.43 1.56
N LYS A 9 -16.18 -27.19 2.50
CA LYS A 9 -16.63 -27.21 3.89
C LYS A 9 -16.55 -25.81 4.50
N PRO A 10 -17.54 -25.38 5.33
CA PRO A 10 -17.45 -24.13 6.08
C PRO A 10 -16.13 -24.03 6.85
N GLY A 11 -15.48 -22.87 6.78
CA GLY A 11 -14.15 -22.64 7.33
C GLY A 11 -13.00 -23.05 6.42
N GLY A 12 -13.25 -23.79 5.32
CA GLY A 12 -12.25 -24.15 4.33
C GLY A 12 -11.68 -22.95 3.59
N ILE A 13 -10.40 -23.03 3.25
CA ILE A 13 -9.70 -22.04 2.42
C ILE A 13 -9.49 -22.67 1.05
N GLU A 14 -10.00 -22.03 0.00
CA GLU A 14 -9.68 -22.42 -1.36
C GLU A 14 -8.29 -21.88 -1.71
N PHE A 15 -7.27 -22.70 -1.43
CA PHE A 15 -5.90 -22.35 -1.78
C PHE A 15 -5.74 -22.22 -3.30
N GLY A 16 -6.55 -22.96 -4.06
CA GLY A 16 -6.31 -23.23 -5.48
C GLY A 16 -5.06 -24.10 -5.63
N THR A 17 -5.07 -25.02 -6.60
CA THR A 17 -3.80 -25.58 -7.06
C THR A 17 -3.18 -24.60 -8.05
N SER A 18 -1.85 -24.60 -8.21
CA SER A 18 -1.17 -23.84 -9.26
C SER A 18 -1.50 -24.32 -10.69
N GLY A 19 -2.62 -25.04 -10.85
CA GLY A 19 -2.79 -26.01 -11.91
C GLY A 19 -1.97 -27.28 -11.65
N ASP A 20 -1.94 -28.13 -12.67
CA ASP A 20 -1.00 -29.24 -12.80
C ASP A 20 0.44 -28.76 -12.51
N GLU A 21 1.13 -29.36 -11.54
CA GLU A 21 2.51 -29.00 -11.17
C GLU A 21 3.48 -29.06 -12.36
N GLN A 22 3.08 -29.75 -13.44
CA GLN A 22 3.82 -29.85 -14.69
C GLN A 22 3.69 -28.63 -15.61
N LYS A 23 2.74 -27.71 -15.35
CA LYS A 23 2.53 -26.54 -16.21
C LYS A 23 3.40 -25.36 -15.77
N LEU A 24 4.26 -24.93 -16.68
CA LEU A 24 5.20 -23.82 -16.51
C LEU A 24 4.53 -22.43 -16.41
N LEU A 25 3.31 -22.27 -16.93
CA LEU A 25 2.63 -20.98 -17.02
C LEU A 25 1.45 -20.87 -16.02
N PRO A 26 1.26 -19.69 -15.43
CA PRO A 26 0.14 -19.44 -14.50
C PRO A 26 -1.21 -19.60 -15.19
N GLN A 27 -2.15 -20.26 -14.52
CA GLN A 27 -3.52 -20.44 -15.00
C GLN A 27 -4.41 -19.28 -14.54
N LEU A 28 -4.28 -18.13 -15.19
CA LEU A 28 -5.21 -17.01 -15.00
C LEU A 28 -6.20 -16.94 -16.16
N ALA A 29 -7.47 -16.69 -15.86
CA ALA A 29 -8.46 -16.38 -16.87
C ALA A 29 -8.12 -15.05 -17.57
N PHE A 30 -8.57 -14.88 -18.82
CA PHE A 30 -8.31 -13.65 -19.57
C PHE A 30 -8.77 -12.39 -18.82
N GLY A 31 -9.94 -12.44 -18.16
CA GLY A 31 -10.44 -11.34 -17.34
C GLY A 31 -9.53 -11.01 -16.14
N GLU A 32 -8.93 -12.02 -15.51
CA GLU A 32 -8.00 -11.84 -14.39
C GLU A 32 -6.70 -11.19 -14.87
N TRP A 33 -6.18 -11.62 -16.02
CA TRP A 33 -5.03 -10.98 -16.68
C TRP A 33 -5.27 -9.50 -16.95
N VAL A 34 -6.41 -9.15 -17.54
CA VAL A 34 -6.76 -7.75 -17.84
C VAL A 34 -6.86 -6.93 -16.55
N VAL A 35 -7.55 -7.43 -15.53
CA VAL A 35 -7.69 -6.75 -14.23
C VAL A 35 -6.32 -6.50 -13.60
N PHE A 36 -5.44 -7.50 -13.56
CA PHE A 36 -4.12 -7.36 -12.96
C PHE A 36 -3.21 -6.42 -13.76
N MET A 37 -3.26 -6.44 -15.09
CA MET A 37 -2.50 -5.49 -15.92
C MET A 37 -2.95 -4.04 -15.69
N VAL A 38 -4.25 -3.79 -15.60
CA VAL A 38 -4.79 -2.46 -15.28
C VAL A 38 -4.33 -2.01 -13.89
N LEU A 39 -4.46 -2.87 -12.88
CA LEU A 39 -3.99 -2.58 -11.53
C LEU A 39 -2.48 -2.31 -11.48
N ALA A 40 -1.68 -3.07 -12.24
CA ALA A 40 -0.23 -2.87 -12.33
C ALA A 40 0.12 -1.49 -12.90
N ALA A 41 -0.58 -1.05 -13.96
CA ALA A 41 -0.39 0.28 -14.54
C ALA A 41 -0.79 1.41 -13.58
N VAL A 42 -1.92 1.23 -12.88
CA VAL A 42 -2.41 2.18 -11.86
C VAL A 42 -1.40 2.30 -10.72
N MET A 43 -0.88 1.17 -10.22
CA MET A 43 0.13 1.16 -9.16
C MET A 43 1.47 1.74 -9.61
N ALA A 44 1.88 1.53 -10.87
CA ALA A 44 3.06 2.18 -11.43
C ALA A 44 2.91 3.70 -11.39
N GLY A 45 1.78 4.23 -11.89
CA GLY A 45 1.48 5.67 -11.86
C GLY A 45 1.46 6.23 -10.44
N ALA A 46 0.84 5.52 -9.51
CA ALA A 46 0.81 5.88 -8.09
C ALA A 46 2.21 6.02 -7.50
N ASN A 47 3.06 5.02 -7.72
CA ASN A 47 4.42 5.02 -7.18
C ASN A 47 5.31 6.07 -7.82
N ILE A 48 5.14 6.35 -9.12
CA ILE A 48 5.84 7.48 -9.77
C ILE A 48 5.48 8.77 -9.04
N TYR A 49 4.17 9.02 -8.85
CA TYR A 49 3.69 10.21 -8.18
C TYR A 49 4.21 10.32 -6.75
N THR A 50 4.04 9.29 -5.91
CA THR A 50 4.46 9.35 -4.51
C THR A 50 5.98 9.45 -4.37
N THR A 51 6.73 8.75 -5.24
CA THR A 51 8.20 8.78 -5.14
C THR A 51 8.75 10.14 -5.55
N LEU A 52 8.18 10.77 -6.58
CA LEU A 52 8.55 12.13 -6.98
C LEU A 52 8.12 13.17 -5.94
N LEU A 53 6.97 12.99 -5.30
CA LEU A 53 6.43 13.96 -4.34
C LEU A 53 7.14 13.94 -2.98
N ILE A 54 7.33 12.74 -2.41
CA ILE A 54 7.78 12.57 -1.02
C ILE A 54 8.99 11.65 -0.88
N GLY A 55 9.62 11.23 -1.98
CA GLY A 55 10.75 10.31 -1.95
C GLY A 55 10.39 8.90 -1.48
N TRP A 56 9.10 8.54 -1.47
CA TRP A 56 8.61 7.26 -0.98
C TRP A 56 7.75 6.55 -2.03
N GLY A 57 7.95 5.25 -2.16
CA GLY A 57 7.05 4.38 -2.91
C GLY A 57 6.78 3.11 -2.14
N ASP A 58 5.66 2.45 -2.45
CA ASP A 58 5.32 1.16 -1.88
C ASP A 58 5.21 0.10 -2.97
N THR A 59 5.76 -1.08 -2.71
CA THR A 59 5.56 -2.28 -3.54
C THR A 59 4.09 -2.63 -3.75
N GLY A 60 3.18 -2.14 -2.91
CA GLY A 60 1.75 -2.16 -3.18
C GLY A 60 1.11 -3.53 -2.95
N SER A 61 1.79 -4.48 -2.32
CA SER A 61 1.32 -5.88 -2.22
C SER A 61 -0.05 -6.01 -1.55
N ILE A 62 -0.28 -5.29 -0.45
CA ILE A 62 -1.58 -5.29 0.24
C ILE A 62 -2.65 -4.60 -0.62
N ILE A 63 -2.31 -3.45 -1.20
CA ILE A 63 -3.21 -2.70 -2.10
C ILE A 63 -3.61 -3.57 -3.27
N ALA A 64 -2.66 -4.26 -3.87
CA ALA A 64 -2.84 -5.16 -4.99
C ALA A 64 -3.82 -6.28 -4.65
N VAL A 65 -3.70 -6.92 -3.48
CA VAL A 65 -4.65 -7.96 -3.05
C VAL A 65 -6.04 -7.40 -2.84
N LEU A 66 -6.16 -6.28 -2.13
CA LEU A 66 -7.47 -5.69 -1.84
C LEU A 66 -8.17 -5.21 -3.11
N ALA A 67 -7.43 -4.55 -4.00
CA ALA A 67 -7.94 -4.10 -5.28
C ALA A 67 -8.25 -5.26 -6.22
N ALA A 68 -7.42 -6.30 -6.25
CA ALA A 68 -7.69 -7.54 -6.99
C ALA A 68 -8.99 -8.19 -6.51
N VAL A 69 -9.17 -8.35 -5.19
CA VAL A 69 -10.42 -8.90 -4.62
C VAL A 69 -11.63 -8.07 -5.01
N ALA A 70 -11.53 -6.74 -4.90
CA ALA A 70 -12.63 -5.85 -5.23
C ALA A 70 -13.00 -5.92 -6.72
N LEU A 71 -12.02 -5.77 -7.62
CA LEU A 71 -12.26 -5.76 -9.06
C LEU A 71 -12.64 -7.14 -9.60
N LEU A 72 -12.00 -8.21 -9.12
CA LEU A 72 -12.39 -9.56 -9.50
C LEU A 72 -13.80 -9.88 -9.02
N GLY A 73 -14.24 -9.38 -7.86
CA GLY A 73 -15.64 -9.54 -7.44
C GLY A 73 -16.65 -8.82 -8.33
N LEU A 74 -16.23 -7.76 -9.03
CA LEU A 74 -17.07 -7.05 -10.00
C LEU A 74 -17.11 -7.74 -11.37
N VAL A 75 -15.97 -8.29 -11.82
CA VAL A 75 -15.82 -8.90 -13.16
C VAL A 75 -16.18 -10.39 -13.16
N SER A 76 -15.84 -11.10 -12.07
CA SER A 76 -16.02 -12.53 -11.91
C SER A 76 -16.94 -12.81 -10.72
N LYS A 77 -18.00 -13.59 -10.96
CA LYS A 77 -18.85 -14.11 -9.87
C LYS A 77 -18.15 -15.21 -9.06
N ARG A 78 -16.96 -15.65 -9.48
CA ARG A 78 -16.18 -16.68 -8.77
C ARG A 78 -15.33 -16.02 -7.70
N LYS A 79 -15.29 -16.67 -6.54
CA LYS A 79 -14.40 -16.28 -5.47
C LYS A 79 -12.96 -16.58 -5.87
N PRO A 80 -12.03 -15.62 -5.79
CA PRO A 80 -10.65 -15.86 -6.16
C PRO A 80 -9.96 -16.73 -5.10
N SER A 81 -9.18 -17.71 -5.56
CA SER A 81 -8.35 -18.55 -4.70
C SER A 81 -7.12 -17.80 -4.19
N VAL A 82 -6.48 -18.31 -3.14
CA VAL A 82 -5.22 -17.74 -2.63
C VAL A 82 -4.16 -17.68 -3.72
N HIS A 83 -4.08 -18.71 -4.57
CA HIS A 83 -3.14 -18.75 -5.69
C HIS A 83 -3.36 -17.60 -6.68
N VAL A 84 -4.60 -17.36 -7.11
CA VAL A 84 -4.94 -16.27 -8.04
C VAL A 84 -4.61 -14.91 -7.42
N LEU A 85 -4.96 -14.71 -6.15
CA LEU A 85 -4.65 -13.47 -5.44
C LEU A 85 -3.15 -13.24 -5.28
N ASN A 86 -2.37 -14.30 -5.04
CA ASN A 86 -0.91 -14.21 -4.93
C ASN A 86 -0.25 -13.89 -6.28
N LEU A 87 -0.74 -14.49 -7.38
CA LEU A 87 -0.29 -14.13 -8.72
C LEU A 87 -0.62 -12.68 -9.06
N GLY A 88 -1.85 -12.25 -8.77
CA GLY A 88 -2.28 -10.86 -8.97
C GLY A 88 -1.45 -9.89 -8.15
N GLN A 89 -1.23 -10.17 -6.87
CA GLN A 89 -0.34 -9.40 -6.00
C GLN A 89 1.06 -9.29 -6.59
N THR A 90 1.64 -10.39 -7.05
CA THR A 90 2.99 -10.41 -7.63
C THR A 90 3.07 -9.54 -8.88
N LEU A 91 2.10 -9.69 -9.80
CA LEU A 91 2.05 -8.94 -11.06
C LEU A 91 1.87 -7.44 -10.81
N VAL A 92 0.91 -7.07 -9.96
CA VAL A 92 0.63 -5.67 -9.63
C VAL A 92 1.79 -5.04 -8.87
N SER A 93 2.42 -5.76 -7.93
CA SER A 93 3.62 -5.27 -7.23
C SER A 93 4.81 -5.10 -8.17
N ALA A 94 5.00 -6.01 -9.13
CA ALA A 94 6.02 -5.86 -10.17
C ALA A 94 5.76 -4.60 -11.01
N GLY A 95 4.51 -4.36 -11.42
CA GLY A 95 4.11 -3.13 -12.11
C GLY A 95 4.38 -1.87 -11.27
N GLY A 96 3.96 -1.87 -10.01
CA GLY A 96 4.24 -0.79 -9.06
C GLY A 96 5.73 -0.50 -8.93
N SER A 97 6.57 -1.54 -8.97
CA SER A 97 8.02 -1.40 -8.83
C SER A 97 8.68 -0.69 -10.01
N VAL A 98 8.04 -0.65 -11.19
CA VAL A 98 8.48 0.17 -12.33
C VAL A 98 8.53 1.66 -11.95
N GLY A 99 7.66 2.11 -11.04
CA GLY A 99 7.67 3.48 -10.55
C GLY A 99 8.98 3.87 -9.82
N PHE A 100 9.63 2.92 -9.15
CA PHE A 100 10.95 3.18 -8.56
C PHE A 100 12.04 3.37 -9.61
N ALA A 101 11.95 2.68 -10.74
CA ALA A 101 12.90 2.84 -11.82
C ALA A 101 12.81 4.25 -12.44
N VAL A 102 11.61 4.85 -12.47
CA VAL A 102 11.42 6.25 -12.87
C VAL A 102 12.12 7.21 -11.91
N ALA A 103 12.08 6.95 -10.60
CA ALA A 103 12.81 7.76 -9.63
C ALA A 103 14.33 7.64 -9.80
N SER A 104 14.84 6.43 -10.08
CA SER A 104 16.24 6.25 -10.43
C SER A 104 16.63 7.02 -11.69
N TYR A 105 15.77 7.02 -12.72
CA TYR A 105 15.96 7.83 -13.92
C TYR A 105 15.99 9.33 -13.62
N ALA A 106 15.05 9.82 -12.81
CA ALA A 106 15.01 11.22 -12.37
C ALA A 106 16.28 11.61 -11.61
N ALA A 107 16.80 10.75 -10.74
CA ALA A 107 18.05 10.97 -10.02
C ALA A 107 19.25 11.08 -10.95
N VAL A 108 19.34 10.23 -11.98
CA VAL A 108 20.39 10.33 -13.02
C VAL A 108 20.27 11.66 -13.75
N HIS A 109 19.05 12.07 -14.11
CA HIS A 109 18.82 13.32 -14.84
C HIS A 109 19.16 14.58 -14.01
N ILE A 110 19.08 14.51 -12.68
CA ILE A 110 19.56 15.59 -11.79
C ILE A 110 21.08 15.74 -11.87
N VAL A 111 21.82 14.64 -11.93
CA VAL A 111 23.30 14.64 -11.96
C VAL A 111 23.83 14.91 -13.37
N GLN A 112 23.14 14.41 -14.39
CA GLN A 112 23.49 14.55 -15.80
C GLN A 112 22.25 14.96 -16.61
N PRO A 113 21.94 16.27 -16.68
CA PRO A 113 20.75 16.78 -17.39
C PRO A 113 20.71 16.41 -18.88
N ASP A 114 21.88 16.22 -19.50
CA ASP A 114 21.97 15.83 -20.91
C ASP A 114 21.71 14.32 -21.12
N PHE A 115 21.50 13.54 -20.05
CA PHE A 115 21.14 12.13 -20.14
C PHE A 115 19.69 12.00 -20.62
N ASN A 116 19.54 11.90 -21.95
CA ASN A 116 18.26 11.76 -22.64
C ASN A 116 18.29 10.57 -23.62
N PRO A 117 18.34 9.32 -23.10
CA PRO A 117 18.31 8.13 -23.94
C PRO A 117 17.03 8.07 -24.77
N SER A 118 17.13 7.50 -25.98
CA SER A 118 15.95 7.33 -26.83
C SER A 118 14.87 6.45 -26.16
N LYS A 119 13.60 6.70 -26.47
CA LYS A 119 12.46 5.95 -25.89
C LYS A 119 12.63 4.42 -25.98
N PRO A 120 13.09 3.83 -27.10
CA PRO A 120 13.33 2.38 -27.17
C PRO A 120 14.38 1.90 -26.15
N VAL A 121 15.43 2.68 -25.92
CA VAL A 121 16.47 2.36 -24.92
C VAL A 121 15.89 2.39 -23.51
N LEU A 122 15.06 3.39 -23.19
CA LEU A 122 14.36 3.45 -21.90
C LEU A 122 13.43 2.25 -21.68
N ILE A 123 12.66 1.87 -22.70
CA ILE A 123 11.78 0.70 -22.64
C ILE A 123 12.60 -0.57 -22.39
N ALA A 124 13.69 -0.78 -23.13
CA ALA A 124 14.57 -1.93 -22.95
C ALA A 124 15.26 -1.94 -21.57
N MET A 125 15.66 -0.78 -21.07
CA MET A 125 16.25 -0.62 -19.74
C MET A 125 15.24 -0.98 -18.65
N PHE A 126 14.03 -0.41 -18.65
CA PHE A 126 13.02 -0.72 -17.64
C PHE A 126 12.55 -2.18 -17.72
N ALA A 127 12.39 -2.73 -18.92
CA ALA A 127 12.07 -4.15 -19.10
C ALA A 127 13.17 -5.06 -18.55
N SER A 128 14.44 -4.75 -18.81
CA SER A 128 15.56 -5.56 -18.32
C SER A 128 15.74 -5.45 -16.80
N MET A 129 15.51 -4.27 -16.20
CA MET A 129 15.47 -4.11 -14.74
C MET A 129 14.37 -4.96 -14.10
N GLY A 130 13.16 -4.95 -14.68
CA GLY A 130 12.05 -5.78 -14.20
C GLY A 130 12.35 -7.27 -14.30
N LEU A 131 12.89 -7.72 -15.45
CA LEU A 131 13.28 -9.12 -15.65
C LEU A 131 14.39 -9.55 -14.68
N LEU A 132 15.43 -8.74 -14.50
CA LEU A 132 16.52 -9.02 -13.57
C LEU A 132 16.01 -9.09 -12.13
N GLY A 133 15.15 -8.16 -11.72
CA GLY A 133 14.50 -8.19 -10.41
C GLY A 133 13.69 -9.46 -10.18
N ALA A 134 12.92 -9.90 -11.18
CA ALA A 134 12.17 -11.16 -11.12
C ALA A 134 13.08 -12.39 -11.02
N LEU A 135 14.16 -12.44 -11.82
CA LEU A 135 15.14 -13.53 -11.78
C LEU A 135 15.83 -13.62 -10.42
N ILE A 136 16.37 -12.51 -9.92
CA ILE A 136 17.00 -12.46 -8.60
C ILE A 136 15.98 -12.85 -7.53
N GLY A 137 14.81 -12.21 -7.49
CA GLY A 137 13.75 -12.47 -6.52
C GLY A 137 13.32 -13.95 -6.51
N SER A 138 13.16 -14.57 -7.68
CA SER A 138 12.82 -15.99 -7.79
C SER A 138 13.90 -16.91 -7.24
N SER A 139 15.18 -16.58 -7.47
CA SER A 139 16.32 -17.37 -6.99
C SER A 139 16.47 -17.34 -5.48
N VAL A 140 16.24 -16.17 -4.86
CA VAL A 140 16.38 -15.98 -3.41
C VAL A 140 15.11 -16.31 -2.62
N ARG A 141 13.97 -16.48 -3.29
CA ARG A 141 12.66 -16.74 -2.65
C ARG A 141 12.72 -17.86 -1.61
N ARG A 142 13.40 -18.97 -1.90
CA ARG A 142 13.52 -20.13 -1.00
C ARG A 142 14.19 -19.80 0.34
N TYR A 143 15.05 -18.78 0.36
CA TYR A 143 15.72 -18.29 1.56
C TYR A 143 14.89 -17.20 2.24
N MET A 144 14.28 -16.30 1.46
CA MET A 144 13.48 -15.19 2.00
C MET A 144 12.25 -15.66 2.78
N VAL A 145 11.60 -16.75 2.38
CA VAL A 145 10.42 -17.29 3.08
C VAL A 145 10.70 -17.76 4.51
N LYS A 146 11.98 -17.88 4.91
CA LYS A 146 12.37 -18.23 6.28
C LYS A 146 12.40 -17.02 7.22
N TYR A 147 12.37 -15.81 6.67
CA TYR A 147 12.40 -14.58 7.44
C TYR A 147 10.99 -14.01 7.60
N PHE A 148 10.72 -13.46 8.79
CA PHE A 148 9.47 -12.76 9.04
C PHE A 148 9.46 -11.42 8.27
N PHE A 149 8.60 -11.33 7.27
CA PHE A 149 8.31 -10.09 6.55
C PHE A 149 6.93 -9.60 6.96
N PRO A 150 6.82 -8.55 7.80
CA PRO A 150 5.53 -8.07 8.31
C PRO A 150 4.49 -7.84 7.20
N SER A 151 4.88 -7.16 6.12
CA SER A 151 4.00 -6.89 4.97
C SER A 151 3.56 -8.17 4.25
N GLY A 152 4.47 -9.13 4.08
CA GLY A 152 4.17 -10.45 3.50
C GLY A 152 3.21 -11.26 4.37
N THR A 153 3.38 -11.23 5.69
CA THR A 153 2.46 -11.88 6.64
C THR A 153 1.08 -11.25 6.60
N ALA A 154 0.99 -9.91 6.62
CA ALA A 154 -0.30 -9.22 6.52
C ALA A 154 -1.01 -9.53 5.19
N CYS A 155 -0.26 -9.54 4.09
CA CYS A 155 -0.78 -9.92 2.78
C CYS A 155 -1.34 -11.35 2.79
N ALA A 156 -0.59 -12.32 3.32
CA ALA A 156 -1.03 -13.71 3.43
C ALA A 156 -2.29 -13.86 4.31
N VAL A 157 -2.36 -13.13 5.44
CA VAL A 157 -3.55 -13.10 6.30
C VAL A 157 -4.76 -12.53 5.56
N ILE A 158 -4.59 -11.46 4.78
CA ILE A 158 -5.68 -10.87 3.98
C ILE A 158 -6.14 -11.85 2.89
N GLN A 159 -5.20 -12.42 2.12
CA GLN A 159 -5.52 -13.37 1.05
C GLN A 159 -6.29 -14.57 1.58
N THR A 160 -5.81 -15.18 2.66
CA THR A 160 -6.47 -16.33 3.31
C THR A 160 -7.83 -15.94 3.90
N SER A 161 -7.92 -14.77 4.55
CA SER A 161 -9.18 -14.28 5.14
C SER A 161 -10.24 -14.03 4.08
N VAL A 162 -9.88 -13.45 2.94
CA VAL A 162 -10.83 -13.20 1.85
C VAL A 162 -11.22 -14.50 1.16
N ALA A 163 -10.27 -15.42 0.93
CA ALA A 163 -10.52 -16.71 0.28
C ALA A 163 -11.34 -17.68 1.16
N ARG A 164 -11.33 -17.52 2.50
CA ARG A 164 -12.03 -18.41 3.44
C ARG A 164 -13.55 -18.47 3.25
N HIS A 165 -14.11 -19.67 3.10
CA HIS A 165 -15.56 -19.90 3.10
C HIS A 165 -16.10 -19.75 4.52
N LEU A 166 -17.06 -18.84 4.70
CA LEU A 166 -17.66 -18.57 6.00
C LEU A 166 -18.86 -19.50 6.22
N ALA A 167 -19.06 -19.92 7.47
CA ALA A 167 -20.33 -20.55 7.83
C ALA A 167 -21.49 -19.52 7.72
N PRO A 168 -22.73 -19.97 7.47
CA PRO A 168 -23.89 -19.09 7.50
C PRO A 168 -23.96 -18.30 8.82
N GLY A 169 -23.95 -16.97 8.76
CA GLY A 169 -23.95 -16.10 9.94
C GLY A 169 -22.56 -15.77 10.54
N GLU A 170 -21.49 -16.45 10.10
CA GLU A 170 -20.14 -16.11 10.53
C GLU A 170 -19.67 -14.80 9.88
N ARG A 171 -19.27 -13.84 10.72
CA ARG A 171 -18.69 -12.57 10.24
C ARG A 171 -17.21 -12.76 9.96
N ASN A 172 -16.79 -12.37 8.76
CA ASN A 172 -15.37 -12.26 8.42
C ASN A 172 -14.78 -11.01 9.08
N ARG A 173 -14.34 -11.15 10.33
CA ARG A 173 -13.75 -10.05 11.12
C ARG A 173 -12.66 -9.30 10.35
N PRO A 174 -11.66 -9.97 9.72
CA PRO A 174 -10.65 -9.28 8.91
C PRO A 174 -11.25 -8.42 7.79
N VAL A 175 -12.20 -8.94 7.01
CA VAL A 175 -12.87 -8.18 5.94
C VAL A 175 -13.69 -7.01 6.50
N TRP A 176 -14.32 -7.18 7.65
CA TRP A 176 -15.06 -6.11 8.30
C TRP A 176 -14.14 -4.99 8.80
N MET A 177 -13.00 -5.34 9.42
CA MET A 177 -11.97 -4.37 9.79
C MET A 177 -11.43 -3.63 8.57
N LEU A 178 -11.17 -4.34 7.47
CA LEU A 178 -10.74 -3.73 6.20
C LEU A 178 -11.74 -2.69 5.70
N LYS A 179 -13.04 -3.00 5.74
CA LYS A 179 -14.10 -2.08 5.31
C LYS A 179 -14.20 -0.84 6.21
N ILE A 180 -14.14 -1.01 7.53
CA ILE A 180 -14.30 0.11 8.47
C ILE A 180 -13.10 1.04 8.42
N TRP A 181 -11.90 0.49 8.60
CA TRP A 181 -10.69 1.30 8.64
C TRP A 181 -10.34 1.88 7.28
N GLY A 182 -10.59 1.13 6.20
CA GLY A 182 -10.47 1.64 4.84
C GLY A 182 -11.50 2.74 4.53
N GLY A 183 -12.77 2.56 4.92
CA GLY A 183 -13.80 3.57 4.74
C GLY A 183 -13.53 4.85 5.53
N LEU A 184 -13.10 4.71 6.79
CA LEU A 184 -12.71 5.86 7.62
C LEU A 184 -11.52 6.61 7.02
N ALA A 185 -10.48 5.88 6.60
CA ALA A 185 -9.32 6.49 5.96
C ALA A 185 -9.70 7.22 4.67
N ALA A 186 -10.54 6.61 3.81
CA ALA A 186 -11.01 7.26 2.59
C ALA A 186 -11.74 8.57 2.90
N LEU A 187 -12.66 8.56 3.88
CA LEU A 187 -13.39 9.77 4.30
C LEU A 187 -12.45 10.87 4.79
N LEU A 188 -11.41 10.50 5.55
CA LEU A 188 -10.44 11.45 6.12
C LEU A 188 -9.38 11.91 5.10
N THR A 189 -9.10 11.14 4.05
CA THR A 189 -8.14 11.51 3.01
C THR A 189 -8.70 12.54 2.02
N ILE A 190 -10.02 12.60 1.82
CA ILE A 190 -10.62 13.63 0.94
C ILE A 190 -10.21 15.06 1.36
N PRO A 191 -10.49 15.53 2.60
CA PRO A 191 -10.17 16.90 3.00
C PRO A 191 -8.67 17.20 3.06
N THR A 192 -7.80 16.19 3.15
CA THR A 192 -6.34 16.38 3.16
C THR A 192 -5.74 16.50 1.75
N LYS A 193 -6.51 16.22 0.70
CA LYS A 193 -6.03 16.25 -0.70
C LYS A 193 -6.73 17.26 -1.59
N ILE A 194 -7.96 17.64 -1.29
CA ILE A 194 -8.72 18.56 -2.13
C ILE A 194 -8.58 20.01 -1.65
N THR A 195 -8.60 20.93 -2.60
CA THR A 195 -8.68 22.37 -2.36
C THR A 195 -9.64 23.00 -3.39
N THR A 196 -10.23 24.15 -3.04
CA THR A 196 -11.14 24.90 -3.94
C THR A 196 -10.42 25.90 -4.82
N THR A 197 -9.13 26.16 -4.57
CA THR A 197 -8.33 27.14 -5.32
C THR A 197 -7.14 26.45 -5.99
N ALA A 198 -6.84 26.84 -7.24
CA ALA A 198 -5.67 26.33 -7.94
C ALA A 198 -4.38 26.72 -7.16
N GLY A 199 -3.54 25.74 -6.85
CA GLY A 199 -2.35 25.93 -6.01
C GLY A 199 -2.64 26.17 -4.52
N GLY A 200 -3.90 26.05 -4.09
CA GLY A 200 -4.33 26.24 -2.71
C GLY A 200 -3.83 25.15 -1.77
N HIS A 201 -3.93 25.44 -0.47
CA HIS A 201 -3.70 24.46 0.59
C HIS A 201 -4.89 23.51 0.71
N ALA A 202 -4.64 22.30 1.20
CA ALA A 202 -5.69 21.34 1.50
C ALA A 202 -6.63 21.90 2.57
N PHE A 203 -7.88 21.43 2.61
CA PHE A 203 -8.80 21.84 3.68
C PHE A 203 -8.26 21.51 5.07
N TRP A 204 -7.54 20.39 5.20
CA TRP A 204 -6.81 20.02 6.41
C TRP A 204 -5.31 20.09 6.15
N GLU A 205 -4.66 21.10 6.73
CA GLU A 205 -3.22 21.29 6.65
C GLU A 205 -2.46 20.43 7.67
N ASP A 206 -1.20 20.16 7.35
CA ASP A 206 -0.27 19.52 8.27
C ASP A 206 -0.06 20.38 9.52
N ILE A 207 -0.03 19.73 10.69
CA ILE A 207 0.21 20.41 11.96
C ILE A 207 1.70 20.75 12.04
N LYS A 208 2.05 22.03 11.88
CA LYS A 208 3.44 22.48 11.95
C LYS A 208 3.89 22.54 13.42
N LEU A 209 4.81 21.66 13.79
CA LEU A 209 5.51 21.72 15.08
C LEU A 209 6.77 22.57 14.92
N GLN A 210 6.79 23.72 15.60
CA GLN A 210 7.97 24.60 15.67
C GLN A 210 9.02 23.99 16.61
N ILE A 211 9.78 23.01 16.14
CA ILE A 211 10.85 22.38 16.93
C ILE A 211 12.01 23.36 17.14
N ALA A 212 12.22 24.28 16.20
CA ALA A 212 13.23 25.33 16.32
C ALA A 212 13.08 26.17 17.60
N GLY A 213 11.85 26.42 18.09
CA GLY A 213 11.61 27.17 19.32
C GLY A 213 11.96 26.42 20.62
N ILE A 214 12.10 25.09 20.57
CA ILE A 214 12.38 24.26 21.76
C ILE A 214 13.89 24.02 21.94
N PHE A 215 14.64 23.88 20.84
CA PHE A 215 16.06 23.53 20.88
C PHE A 215 17.01 24.58 20.27
N GLY A 216 16.50 25.61 19.60
CA GLY A 216 17.32 26.59 18.88
C GLY A 216 17.01 28.03 19.26
N ASN A 217 17.97 28.72 19.84
CA ASN A 217 17.93 30.18 19.99
C ASN A 217 18.30 30.82 18.63
N TYR A 218 17.43 30.68 17.62
CA TYR A 218 17.67 31.30 16.32
C TYR A 218 17.28 32.79 16.36
N PRO A 219 18.13 33.70 15.87
CA PRO A 219 17.82 35.12 15.83
C PRO A 219 16.58 35.39 14.99
N ALA A 220 15.72 36.29 15.48
CA ALA A 220 14.47 36.69 14.83
C ALA A 220 14.77 37.28 13.42
N GLY A 221 14.58 36.47 12.38
CA GLY A 221 14.81 36.87 10.99
C GLY A 221 15.30 35.73 10.09
N GLU A 222 15.99 34.74 10.68
CA GLU A 222 16.42 33.53 10.00
C GLU A 222 15.60 32.36 10.55
N ARG A 223 14.36 32.20 10.08
CA ARG A 223 13.60 30.97 10.36
C ARG A 223 14.09 29.91 9.38
N PRO A 224 14.92 28.94 9.79
CA PRO A 224 15.18 27.80 8.93
C PRO A 224 13.84 27.11 8.65
N SER A 225 13.63 26.69 7.41
CA SER A 225 12.48 25.92 6.90
C SER A 225 12.38 24.51 7.49
N HIS A 226 12.90 24.30 8.70
CA HIS A 226 12.97 23.04 9.43
C HIS A 226 11.81 22.91 10.43
N ASP A 227 10.62 23.39 10.07
CA ASP A 227 9.42 23.06 10.80
C ASP A 227 9.10 21.59 10.55
N LEU A 228 9.01 20.80 11.63
CA LEU A 228 8.57 19.42 11.53
C LEU A 228 7.05 19.44 11.36
N GLY A 229 6.56 19.01 10.22
CA GLY A 229 5.13 18.79 10.01
C GLY A 229 4.68 17.50 10.68
N VAL A 230 3.46 17.48 11.21
CA VAL A 230 2.73 16.24 11.45
C VAL A 230 1.69 16.15 10.36
N GLY A 231 1.97 15.27 9.39
CA GLY A 231 1.05 15.01 8.29
C GLY A 231 -0.29 14.53 8.82
N VAL A 232 -1.38 15.22 8.48
CA VAL A 232 -2.74 14.82 8.91
C VAL A 232 -3.35 13.74 8.02
N ASP A 233 -2.69 13.42 6.90
CA ASP A 233 -3.15 12.40 5.95
C ASP A 233 -3.15 11.00 6.60
N PRO A 234 -4.31 10.33 6.69
CA PRO A 234 -4.42 8.95 7.19
C PRO A 234 -3.42 7.99 6.55
N LEU A 235 -3.05 8.23 5.28
CA LEU A 235 -2.05 7.44 4.56
C LEU A 235 -0.76 7.27 5.37
N TYR A 236 -0.23 8.35 5.95
CA TYR A 236 1.04 8.33 6.69
C TYR A 236 0.93 7.51 7.97
N TYR A 237 -0.19 7.60 8.68
CA TYR A 237 -0.45 6.79 9.88
C TYR A 237 -0.59 5.31 9.52
N GLY A 238 -1.27 5.00 8.41
CA GLY A 238 -1.37 3.65 7.89
C GLY A 238 0.00 3.04 7.61
N ILE A 239 0.87 3.78 6.92
CA ILE A 239 2.28 3.39 6.69
C ILE A 239 2.93 3.12 8.05
N GLY A 240 2.88 4.07 8.98
CA GLY A 240 3.47 3.99 10.31
C GLY A 240 3.06 2.74 11.11
N ILE A 241 1.78 2.40 11.09
CA ILE A 241 1.26 1.19 11.75
C ILE A 241 1.84 -0.08 11.09
N VAL A 242 1.94 -0.11 9.77
CA VAL A 242 2.47 -1.27 9.04
C VAL A 242 3.98 -1.43 9.26
N VAL A 243 4.75 -0.36 9.03
CA VAL A 243 6.23 -0.39 9.06
C VAL A 243 6.80 -0.31 10.48
N GLY A 244 6.02 0.23 11.42
CA GLY A 244 6.41 0.42 12.81
C GLY A 244 7.25 1.69 13.05
N PRO A 245 7.48 2.04 14.33
CA PRO A 245 8.06 3.32 14.71
C PRO A 245 9.53 3.47 14.27
N ARG A 246 10.27 2.35 14.14
CA ARG A 246 11.69 2.37 13.75
C ARG A 246 11.92 2.97 12.36
N ILE A 247 11.07 2.63 11.41
CA ILE A 247 11.14 3.18 10.05
C ILE A 247 10.69 4.65 10.05
N GLY A 248 9.65 4.98 10.82
CA GLY A 248 9.21 6.36 11.03
C GLY A 248 10.34 7.27 11.54
N ILE A 249 11.16 6.80 12.50
CA ILE A 249 12.32 7.56 13.00
C ILE A 249 13.34 7.86 11.89
N GLY A 250 13.62 6.90 11.00
CA GLY A 250 14.52 7.13 9.86
C GLY A 250 13.98 8.21 8.92
N MET A 251 12.66 8.31 8.78
CA MET A 251 12.01 9.31 7.93
C MET A 251 11.89 10.69 8.59
N LEU A 252 11.89 10.77 9.94
CA LEU A 252 11.92 12.03 10.73
C LEU A 252 13.07 12.96 10.33
N ILE A 253 14.15 12.40 9.81
CA ILE A 253 15.37 13.15 9.48
C ILE A 253 15.31 13.78 8.07
N GLY A 254 14.35 13.39 7.22
CA GLY A 254 14.37 13.79 5.80
C GLY A 254 13.06 14.28 5.20
N VAL A 255 11.90 13.99 5.81
CA VAL A 255 10.60 14.34 5.21
C VAL A 255 9.74 15.08 6.25
N PRO A 256 9.33 16.34 6.01
CA PRO A 256 8.54 17.10 6.95
C PRO A 256 7.26 16.42 7.42
N ALA A 257 6.64 15.51 6.64
CA ALA A 257 5.42 14.79 7.00
C ALA A 257 5.64 13.45 7.76
N SER A 258 6.89 13.06 8.00
CA SER A 258 7.26 11.75 8.56
C SER A 258 6.86 11.52 10.03
N ALA A 259 6.52 12.58 10.76
CA ALA A 259 6.08 12.45 12.15
C ALA A 259 4.81 11.61 12.28
N ALA A 260 3.91 11.70 11.29
CA ALA A 260 2.71 10.88 11.23
C ALA A 260 3.02 9.38 11.10
N ILE A 261 4.07 9.03 10.35
CA ILE A 261 4.57 7.65 10.21
C ILE A 261 5.11 7.16 11.56
N PHE A 262 5.88 8.00 12.26
CA PHE A 262 6.34 7.68 13.61
C PHE A 262 5.16 7.45 14.57
N PHE A 263 4.19 8.36 14.61
CA PHE A 263 3.01 8.25 15.47
C PHE A 263 2.16 7.02 15.15
N GLY A 264 1.99 6.64 13.88
CA GLY A 264 1.36 5.37 13.51
C GLY A 264 2.04 4.16 14.15
N GLY A 265 3.38 4.17 14.18
CA GLY A 265 4.17 3.14 14.87
C GLY A 265 3.98 3.14 16.39
N VAL A 266 3.89 4.31 17.01
CA VAL A 266 3.62 4.45 18.45
C VAL A 266 2.22 3.94 18.79
N ILE A 267 1.20 4.28 18.00
CA ILE A 267 -0.18 3.80 18.18
C ILE A 267 -0.21 2.28 18.20
N LYS A 268 0.45 1.62 17.23
CA LYS A 268 0.57 0.15 17.21
C LYS A 268 1.20 -0.40 18.48
N SER A 269 2.28 0.22 18.97
CA SER A 269 2.96 -0.21 20.19
C SER A 269 2.03 -0.12 21.40
N VAL A 270 1.31 0.99 21.57
CA VAL A 270 0.37 1.20 22.69
C VAL A 270 -0.78 0.19 22.63
N VAL A 271 -1.39 -0.01 21.46
CA VAL A 271 -2.47 -0.99 21.29
C VAL A 271 -1.98 -2.40 21.62
N THR A 272 -0.79 -2.77 21.15
CA THR A 272 -0.19 -4.08 21.44
C THR A 272 0.03 -4.27 22.94
N GLN A 273 0.53 -3.24 23.64
CA GLN A 273 0.69 -3.28 25.09
C GLN A 273 -0.66 -3.45 25.81
N GLY A 274 -1.71 -2.78 25.33
CA GLY A 274 -3.07 -2.95 25.86
C GLY A 274 -3.61 -4.38 25.74
N TYR A 275 -3.40 -5.04 24.59
CA TYR A 275 -3.81 -6.44 24.36
C TYR A 275 -3.11 -7.43 25.30
N VAL A 276 -1.85 -7.14 25.61
CA VAL A 276 -0.94 -8.00 26.38
C VAL A 276 -1.01 -7.71 27.88
N GLY A 277 -1.55 -6.56 28.28
CA GLY A 277 -1.66 -6.13 29.68
C GLY A 277 -2.37 -7.19 30.53
N GLY A 278 -1.72 -7.58 31.63
CA GLY A 278 -2.26 -8.55 32.58
C GLY A 278 -2.20 -10.02 32.15
N LYS A 279 -1.72 -10.34 30.94
CA LYS A 279 -1.56 -11.72 30.46
C LYS A 279 -0.13 -12.24 30.69
N THR A 280 0.01 -13.54 30.93
CA THR A 280 1.29 -14.22 31.14
C THR A 280 1.40 -15.47 30.25
N GLY A 281 2.61 -16.03 30.12
CA GLY A 281 2.83 -17.29 29.41
C GLY A 281 2.34 -17.31 27.95
N GLU A 282 1.67 -18.40 27.59
CA GLU A 282 1.13 -18.63 26.24
C GLU A 282 0.03 -17.62 25.87
N ASP A 283 -0.81 -17.22 26.83
CA ASP A 283 -1.89 -16.24 26.61
C ASP A 283 -1.34 -14.88 26.19
N LYS A 284 -0.19 -14.49 26.73
CA LYS A 284 0.53 -13.28 26.33
C LYS A 284 1.04 -13.37 24.89
N ALA A 285 1.57 -14.53 24.50
CA ALA A 285 2.06 -14.74 23.14
C ALA A 285 0.91 -14.74 22.12
N ALA A 286 -0.20 -15.42 22.44
CA ALA A 286 -1.41 -15.42 21.62
C ALA A 286 -1.99 -14.02 21.47
N ALA A 287 -2.14 -13.28 22.57
CA ALA A 287 -2.63 -11.90 22.54
C ALA A 287 -1.73 -10.94 21.76
N ALA A 288 -0.40 -11.10 21.85
CA ALA A 288 0.54 -10.32 21.06
C ALA A 288 0.41 -10.62 19.56
N ALA A 289 0.21 -11.89 19.19
CA ALA A 289 -0.01 -12.28 17.81
C ALA A 289 -1.33 -11.72 17.25
N GLU A 290 -2.41 -11.79 18.02
CA GLU A 290 -3.71 -11.19 17.66
C GLU A 290 -3.60 -9.68 17.49
N ALA A 291 -2.98 -8.99 18.45
CA ALA A 291 -2.76 -7.54 18.37
C ALA A 291 -1.93 -7.15 17.15
N GLY A 292 -0.88 -7.93 16.86
CA GLY A 292 -0.05 -7.76 15.68
C GLY A 292 -0.88 -7.87 14.40
N ASN A 293 -1.67 -8.94 14.26
CA ASN A 293 -2.52 -9.15 13.08
C ASN A 293 -3.55 -8.03 12.91
N ASP A 294 -4.27 -7.68 13.97
CA ASP A 294 -5.34 -6.68 13.92
C ASP A 294 -4.82 -5.27 13.62
N THR A 295 -3.74 -4.87 14.28
CA THR A 295 -3.11 -3.57 14.01
C THR A 295 -2.53 -3.53 12.60
N MET A 296 -1.92 -4.62 12.13
CA MET A 296 -1.44 -4.70 10.76
C MET A 296 -2.58 -4.62 9.75
N LEU A 297 -3.69 -5.33 9.97
CA LEU A 297 -4.89 -5.25 9.14
C LEU A 297 -5.43 -3.82 9.10
N ALA A 298 -5.59 -3.16 10.25
CA ALA A 298 -6.06 -1.78 10.32
C ALA A 298 -5.12 -0.82 9.58
N GLY A 299 -3.83 -0.85 9.88
CA GLY A 299 -2.82 -0.01 9.22
C GLY A 299 -2.77 -0.22 7.71
N ALA A 300 -2.79 -1.48 7.28
CA ALA A 300 -2.82 -1.88 5.88
C ALA A 300 -4.08 -1.36 5.16
N SER A 301 -5.23 -1.40 5.83
CA SER A 301 -6.50 -0.88 5.30
C SER A 301 -6.46 0.63 5.10
N ILE A 302 -5.99 1.35 6.12
CA ILE A 302 -5.87 2.80 6.12
C ILE A 302 -4.94 3.23 5.00
N PHE A 303 -3.77 2.60 4.94
CA PHE A 303 -2.77 2.85 3.92
C PHE A 303 -3.33 2.57 2.52
N ALA A 304 -3.94 1.41 2.30
CA ALA A 304 -4.47 1.05 1.00
C ALA A 304 -5.60 1.97 0.53
N ALA A 305 -6.53 2.32 1.42
CA ALA A 305 -7.63 3.21 1.09
C ALA A 305 -7.13 4.63 0.78
N GLY A 306 -6.21 5.16 1.58
CA GLY A 306 -5.60 6.47 1.34
C GLY A 306 -4.86 6.53 0.00
N ALA A 307 -4.12 5.47 -0.34
CA ALA A 307 -3.38 5.39 -1.60
C ALA A 307 -4.32 5.29 -2.81
N VAL A 308 -5.29 4.36 -2.77
CA VAL A 308 -6.27 4.18 -3.85
C VAL A 308 -7.07 5.46 -4.07
N LEU A 309 -7.56 6.08 -3.00
CA LEU A 309 -8.33 7.31 -3.12
C LEU A 309 -7.48 8.46 -3.67
N SER A 310 -6.23 8.60 -3.23
CA SER A 310 -5.31 9.61 -3.79
C SER A 310 -5.15 9.45 -5.30
N ILE A 311 -4.96 8.21 -5.78
CA ILE A 311 -4.87 7.92 -7.21
C ILE A 311 -6.17 8.27 -7.94
N VAL A 312 -7.32 7.86 -7.38
CA VAL A 312 -8.63 8.15 -7.97
C VAL A 312 -8.87 9.65 -8.06
N LEU A 313 -8.54 10.42 -7.02
CA LEU A 313 -8.66 11.88 -7.01
C LEU A 313 -7.77 12.52 -8.08
N ILE A 314 -6.52 12.08 -8.22
CA ILE A 314 -5.59 12.58 -9.26
C ILE A 314 -6.14 12.28 -10.66
N LEU A 315 -6.57 11.05 -10.92
CA LEU A 315 -7.17 10.66 -12.20
C LEU A 315 -8.44 11.46 -12.49
N MET A 316 -9.31 11.62 -11.49
CA MET A 316 -10.54 12.40 -11.60
C MET A 316 -10.23 13.87 -11.93
N THR A 317 -9.27 14.49 -11.25
CA THR A 317 -8.87 15.87 -11.59
C THR A 317 -8.27 15.99 -12.99
N SER A 318 -7.54 14.98 -13.45
CA SER A 318 -6.98 14.96 -14.81
C SER A 318 -8.09 14.87 -15.86
N VAL A 319 -9.09 14.02 -15.63
CA VAL A 319 -10.28 13.88 -16.50
C VAL A 319 -11.12 15.16 -16.49
N LEU A 320 -11.39 15.72 -15.31
CA LEU A 320 -12.15 16.97 -15.16
C LEU A 320 -11.46 18.14 -15.88
N LYS A 321 -10.14 18.25 -15.76
CA LYS A 321 -9.33 19.24 -16.49
C LYS A 321 -9.44 19.07 -18.01
N TYR A 322 -9.44 17.83 -18.50
CA TYR A 322 -9.63 17.54 -19.93
C TYR A 322 -11.00 18.04 -20.45
N PHE A 323 -12.03 18.02 -19.60
CA PHE A 323 -13.38 18.51 -19.92
C PHE A 323 -13.64 19.97 -19.52
N ASN A 324 -12.63 20.74 -19.06
CA ASN A 324 -12.77 22.09 -18.52
C ASN A 324 -13.79 22.20 -17.36
N ALA A 325 -13.93 21.15 -16.55
CA ALA A 325 -14.87 21.07 -15.44
C ALA A 325 -14.13 21.18 -14.09
N GLU A 326 -13.67 22.37 -13.72
CA GLU A 326 -12.84 22.60 -12.53
C GLU A 326 -13.67 22.76 -11.26
N PHE A 327 -14.17 21.65 -10.70
CA PHE A 327 -14.94 21.66 -9.44
C PHE A 327 -14.06 21.70 -8.18
N PHE A 328 -12.86 21.13 -8.23
CA PHE A 328 -11.88 21.11 -7.15
C PHE A 328 -10.48 20.83 -7.73
N TYR A 329 -9.43 21.18 -6.99
CA TYR A 329 -8.03 20.95 -7.35
C TYR A 329 -7.36 20.03 -6.33
N ILE A 330 -6.24 19.40 -6.72
CA ILE A 330 -5.37 18.69 -5.78
C ILE A 330 -4.50 19.72 -5.05
N ALA A 331 -4.56 19.70 -3.72
CA ALA A 331 -3.74 20.55 -2.86
C ALA A 331 -2.25 20.27 -3.08
N GLY A 332 -1.45 21.34 -3.18
CA GLY A 332 -0.01 21.24 -3.48
C GLY A 332 0.32 20.83 -4.92
N GLY A 333 -0.67 20.75 -5.81
CA GLY A 333 -0.43 20.64 -7.25
C GLY A 333 0.03 22.00 -7.80
N HIS A 334 1.28 22.05 -8.28
CA HIS A 334 1.77 23.11 -9.15
C HIS A 334 1.18 22.98 -10.56
#